data_AF-A0A0G1VUJ5-F1
#
_entry.id   AF-A0A0G1VUJ5-F1
#
_cell.length_a   1.000
_cell.length_b   1.000
_cell.length_c   1.000
_cell.angle_alpha   90.00
_cell.angle_beta   90.00
_cell.angle_gamma   90.00
#
_symmetry.space_group_name_H-M   'P 1'
#
loop_
_entity.id
_entity.type
_entity.pdbx_description
1 polymer ?
#
loop_
_entity_poly.entity_id
_entity_poly.type
_entity_poly.pdbx_seq_one_letter_code
_entity_poly.pdbx_strand_id
1 'polypeptide(L)'
;MKGYQPFEKSWWKKSLFTEDKKINSPYNTYANPGLPPAPISNPGLASIQAVLNPADTEYLYYLHDATGAVHYATTIDEHNANIQKYLQ
;
A
#
# COMPACT_ATOMS: atom_id res chain seq x y z
N MET A 1 -3.05 -24.64 7.95
CA MET A 1 -3.53 -23.54 7.10
C MET A 1 -2.67 -22.31 7.36
N LYS A 2 -2.06 -21.72 6.34
CA LYS A 2 -1.17 -20.55 6.49
C LYS A 2 -2.04 -19.30 6.69
N GLY A 3 -1.87 -18.56 7.80
CA GLY A 3 -2.52 -17.27 8.01
C GLY A 3 -3.03 -16.99 9.44
N TYR A 4 -3.48 -18.02 10.17
CA TYR A 4 -3.92 -17.85 11.55
C TYR A 4 -2.74 -17.52 12.47
N GLN A 5 -2.85 -16.42 13.22
CA GLN A 5 -1.91 -15.95 14.23
C GLN A 5 -2.34 -16.51 15.59
N PRO A 6 -1.73 -17.59 16.11
CA PRO A 6 -2.22 -18.27 17.32
C PRO A 6 -2.14 -17.40 18.57
N PHE A 7 -1.14 -16.53 18.63
CA PHE A 7 -0.94 -15.58 19.73
C PHE A 7 -2.00 -14.46 19.72
N GLU A 8 -2.39 -13.97 18.54
CA GLU A 8 -3.38 -12.89 18.40
C GLU A 8 -4.82 -13.41 18.27
N LYS A 9 -5.01 -14.73 18.18
CA LYS A 9 -6.30 -15.40 17.90
C LYS A 9 -7.03 -14.79 16.70
N SER A 10 -6.27 -14.39 15.68
CA SER A 10 -6.76 -13.65 14.52
C SER A 10 -6.23 -14.27 13.24
N TRP A 11 -7.02 -14.20 12.17
CA TRP A 11 -6.57 -14.52 10.80
C TRP A 11 -5.85 -13.36 10.13
N TRP A 12 -5.94 -12.18 10.74
CA TRP A 12 -5.42 -10.93 10.21
C TRP A 12 -4.27 -10.45 11.09
N LYS A 13 -3.07 -10.47 10.52
CA LYS A 13 -1.87 -9.91 11.16
C LYS A 13 -2.00 -8.40 11.23
N LYS A 14 -1.89 -7.82 12.42
CA LYS A 14 -2.04 -6.36 12.62
C LYS A 14 -0.80 -5.57 12.27
N SER A 15 0.38 -6.16 12.44
CA SER A 15 1.67 -5.52 12.20
C SER A 15 2.41 -6.19 11.06
N LEU A 16 2.92 -5.39 10.12
CA LEU A 16 3.77 -5.86 9.02
C LEU A 16 5.23 -5.57 9.34
N PHE A 17 6.09 -6.58 9.20
CA PHE A 17 7.54 -6.47 9.37
C PHE A 17 8.24 -6.44 8.01
N THR A 18 9.50 -6.05 8.00
CA THR A 18 10.32 -5.98 6.79
C THR A 18 10.43 -7.35 6.10
N GLU A 19 10.42 -8.44 6.87
CA GLU A 19 10.48 -9.81 6.36
C GLU A 19 9.22 -10.18 5.56
N ASP A 20 8.06 -9.62 5.91
CA ASP A 20 6.80 -9.91 5.21
C ASP A 20 6.83 -9.40 3.76
N LYS A 21 7.59 -8.33 3.49
CA LYS A 21 7.77 -7.80 2.13
C LYS A 21 8.54 -8.75 1.21
N LYS A 22 9.23 -9.75 1.78
CA LYS A 22 10.05 -10.73 1.05
C LYS A 22 9.30 -12.06 0.80
N ILE A 23 8.04 -12.17 1.21
CA ILE A 23 7.25 -13.39 1.02
C ILE A 23 7.13 -13.68 -0.48
N ASN A 24 7.52 -14.89 -0.89
CA ASN A 24 7.34 -15.36 -2.25
C ASN A 24 5.86 -15.71 -2.50
N SER A 25 5.16 -14.83 -3.21
CA SER A 25 3.75 -14.96 -3.57
C SER A 25 3.50 -14.22 -4.87
N PRO A 26 2.64 -14.72 -5.77
CA PRO A 26 2.25 -13.99 -6.99
C PRO A 26 1.46 -12.71 -6.69
N TYR A 27 1.01 -12.51 -5.44
CA TYR A 27 0.35 -11.29 -4.98
C TYR A 27 1.31 -10.25 -4.39
N ASN A 28 2.61 -10.56 -4.27
CA ASN A 28 3.59 -9.63 -3.69
C ASN A 28 4.03 -8.59 -4.74
N THR A 29 3.46 -7.40 -4.68
CA THR A 29 3.79 -6.27 -5.58
C THR A 29 5.13 -5.60 -5.28
N TYR A 30 5.79 -5.93 -4.14
CA TYR A 30 7.21 -5.54 -3.94
C TYR A 30 8.16 -6.35 -4.82
N ALA A 31 7.80 -7.59 -5.14
CA ALA A 31 8.68 -8.51 -5.88
C ALA A 31 8.26 -8.68 -7.35
N ASN A 32 6.96 -8.59 -7.64
CA ASN A 32 6.41 -8.79 -8.99
C ASN A 32 5.88 -7.46 -9.52
N PRO A 33 6.42 -6.93 -10.64
CA PRO A 33 5.91 -5.70 -11.25
C PRO A 33 4.54 -5.94 -11.90
N GLY A 34 3.69 -4.91 -11.88
CA GLY A 34 2.33 -4.95 -12.45
C GLY A 34 1.25 -5.30 -11.44
N LEU A 35 0.07 -5.67 -11.95
CA LEU A 35 -1.09 -6.02 -11.13
C LEU A 35 -1.00 -7.48 -10.63
N PRO A 36 -1.52 -7.78 -9.42
CA PRO A 36 -1.64 -9.15 -8.95
C PRO A 36 -2.60 -9.97 -9.83
N PRO A 37 -2.53 -11.31 -9.79
CA PRO A 37 -3.32 -12.19 -10.68
C PRO A 37 -4.84 -12.12 -10.45
N ALA A 38 -5.29 -11.66 -9.29
CA ALA A 38 -6.70 -11.45 -8.98
C ALA A 38 -6.90 -10.32 -7.94
N PRO A 39 -8.12 -9.80 -7.75
CA PRO A 39 -8.41 -8.79 -6.73
C PRO A 39 -8.09 -9.26 -5.31
N ILE A 40 -7.56 -8.36 -4.49
CA ILE A 40 -7.23 -8.63 -3.08
C ILE A 40 -8.39 -8.35 -2.12
N SER A 41 -9.42 -7.62 -2.58
CA SER A 41 -10.58 -7.23 -1.79
C SER A 41 -11.78 -6.95 -2.70
N ASN A 42 -12.93 -6.68 -2.08
CA ASN A 42 -14.13 -6.22 -2.77
C ASN A 42 -14.15 -4.67 -2.77
N PRO A 43 -13.93 -4.00 -3.91
CA PRO A 43 -13.90 -2.54 -3.96
C PRO A 43 -15.29 -1.92 -3.80
N GLY A 44 -15.37 -0.78 -3.12
CA GLY A 44 -16.59 0.04 -3.08
C GLY A 44 -16.78 0.84 -4.37
N LEU A 45 -17.96 1.44 -4.54
CA LEU A 45 -18.30 2.24 -5.73
C LEU A 45 -17.29 3.37 -5.99
N ALA A 46 -16.85 4.07 -4.94
CA ALA A 46 -15.87 5.14 -5.05
C ALA A 46 -14.52 4.65 -5.62
N SER A 47 -14.05 3.47 -5.21
CA SER A 47 -12.82 2.87 -5.74
C SER A 47 -12.96 2.49 -7.21
N ILE A 48 -14.13 1.99 -7.62
CA ILE A 48 -14.41 1.67 -9.02
C ILE A 48 -14.41 2.95 -9.86
N GLN A 49 -15.08 4.00 -9.40
CA GLN A 49 -15.11 5.29 -10.09
C GLN A 49 -13.72 5.93 -10.24
N ALA A 50 -12.86 5.81 -9.23
CA ALA A 50 -11.50 6.32 -9.25
C ALA A 50 -10.62 5.61 -10.30
N VAL A 51 -10.81 4.31 -10.51
CA VAL A 51 -10.11 3.56 -11.57
C VAL A 51 -10.62 3.94 -12.97
N LEU A 52 -11.92 4.19 -13.11
CA LEU A 52 -12.53 4.59 -14.39
C LEU A 52 -12.22 6.04 -14.78
N ASN A 53 -12.08 6.93 -13.81
CA ASN A 53 -11.83 8.36 -14.00
C ASN A 53 -10.64 8.81 -13.15
N PRO A 54 -9.41 8.37 -13.48
CA PRO A 54 -8.23 8.77 -12.73
C PRO A 54 -7.96 10.27 -12.90
N ALA A 55 -7.41 10.89 -11.87
CA ALA A 55 -6.90 12.25 -11.98
C ALA A 55 -5.65 12.28 -12.88
N ASP A 56 -5.55 13.26 -13.76
CA ASP A 56 -4.37 13.46 -14.61
C ASP A 56 -3.26 14.12 -13.79
N THR A 57 -2.28 13.32 -13.36
CA THR A 57 -1.18 13.76 -12.48
C THR A 57 0.10 12.99 -12.78
N GLU A 58 1.24 13.59 -12.47
CA GLU A 58 2.57 12.98 -12.62
C GLU A 58 3.08 12.33 -11.31
N TYR A 59 2.20 12.17 -10.31
CA TYR A 59 2.61 11.67 -9.00
C TYR A 59 2.93 10.16 -9.05
N LEU A 60 4.12 9.79 -8.57
CA LEU A 60 4.59 8.41 -8.48
C LEU A 60 4.64 7.89 -7.05
N TYR A 61 4.67 8.80 -6.07
CA TYR A 61 4.82 8.48 -4.66
C TYR A 61 3.75 9.18 -3.82
N TYR A 62 3.31 8.53 -2.76
CA TYR A 62 2.41 9.11 -1.78
C TYR A 62 2.70 8.58 -0.37
N LEU A 63 2.35 9.35 0.65
CA LEU A 63 2.33 8.90 2.05
C LEU A 63 1.17 9.54 2.80
N HIS A 64 0.71 8.89 3.87
CA HIS A 64 -0.25 9.48 4.81
C HIS A 64 0.50 9.95 6.06
N ASP A 65 0.22 11.16 6.52
CA ASP A 65 0.72 11.65 7.80
C ASP A 65 -0.10 11.13 8.99
N ALA A 66 0.31 11.49 10.22
CA ALA A 66 -0.38 11.08 11.45
C ALA A 66 -1.83 11.59 11.56
N THR A 67 -2.20 12.63 10.79
CA THR A 67 -3.57 13.17 10.73
C THR A 67 -4.42 12.46 9.66
N GLY A 68 -3.78 11.63 8.83
CA GLY A 68 -4.41 10.92 7.72
C GLY A 68 -4.36 11.67 6.39
N ALA A 69 -3.77 12.86 6.33
CA ALA A 69 -3.64 13.62 5.09
C ALA A 69 -2.62 12.99 4.14
N VAL A 70 -2.94 12.98 2.84
CA VAL A 70 -2.08 12.40 1.80
C VAL A 70 -1.13 13.45 1.25
N HIS A 71 0.16 13.12 1.22
CA HIS A 71 1.21 13.93 0.60
C HIS A 71 1.76 13.21 -0.62
N TYR A 72 1.64 13.83 -1.79
CA TYR A 72 2.07 13.28 -3.08
C TYR A 72 3.45 13.80 -3.49
N ALA A 73 4.17 13.03 -4.30
CA ALA A 73 5.48 13.40 -4.85
C ALA A 73 5.69 12.78 -6.24
N THR A 74 6.41 13.50 -7.10
CA THR A 74 6.76 13.06 -8.45
C THR A 74 8.10 12.32 -8.47
N THR A 75 9.02 12.71 -7.59
CA THR A 75 10.36 12.12 -7.47
C THR A 75 10.58 11.42 -6.14
N ILE A 76 11.57 10.53 -6.09
CA ILE A 76 11.97 9.85 -4.87
C ILE A 76 12.55 10.82 -3.83
N ASP A 77 13.24 11.87 -4.27
CA ASP A 77 13.83 12.87 -3.38
C ASP A 77 12.75 13.71 -2.69
N GLU A 78 11.71 14.11 -3.44
CA GLU A 78 10.52 14.75 -2.88
C GLU A 78 9.79 13.84 -1.89
N HIS A 79 9.65 12.56 -2.21
CA HIS A 79 9.03 11.59 -1.31
C HIS A 79 9.81 11.46 -0.01
N ASN A 80 11.15 11.37 -0.08
CA ASN A 80 12.02 11.29 1.09
C ASN A 80 11.95 12.58 1.94
N ALA A 81 11.89 13.75 1.30
CA ALA A 81 11.69 15.02 2.00
C ALA A 81 10.33 15.06 2.71
N ASN A 82 9.27 14.56 2.08
CA ASN A 82 7.95 14.44 2.70
C ASN A 82 7.97 13.48 3.90
N ILE A 83 8.67 12.34 3.82
CA ILE A 83 8.83 11.43 4.97
C ILE A 83 9.46 12.19 6.16
N GLN A 84 10.55 12.92 5.93
CA GLN A 84 11.23 13.66 7.00
C GLN A 84 10.36 14.79 7.58
N LYS A 85 9.47 15.37 6.78
CA LYS A 85 8.62 16.48 7.19
C LYS A 85 7.36 16.04 7.95
N TYR A 86 6.77 14.91 7.56
CA TYR A 86 5.42 14.52 8.00
C TYR A 86 5.36 13.24 8.85
N LEU A 87 6.44 12.45 8.91
CA LEU A 87 6.48 11.16 9.62
C LEU A 87 7.52 11.12 10.76
N GLN A 88 8.04 12.26 11.21
CA GLN A 88 8.88 12.35 12.41
C GLN A 88 8.06 12.49 13.69
#